data_AF-A0AA94Y7Q5-F1
#
_entry.id   AF-A0AA94Y7Q5-F1
#
_cell.length_a   1.000
_cell.length_b   1.000
_cell.length_c   1.000
_cell.angle_alpha   90.00
_cell.angle_beta   90.00
_cell.angle_gamma   90.00
#
_symmetry.space_group_name_H-M   'P 1'
#
loop_
_entity.id
_entity.type
_entity.pdbx_description
1 polymer ?
#
loop_
_entity_poly.entity_id
_entity_poly.type
_entity_poly.pdbx_seq_one_letter_code
_entity_poly.pdbx_strand_id
1 'polypeptide(L)'
;MLFFGFYFLFAKTPEKKIFKNYLRSRQIMGIAMLLLSANYSVHFFFGIRFKNADSAILMNMSTYFLCYSLFSSALIMLLDRFYITKRRVWTHIILWIIFSTLSGVVLFLLPSGIMQKFSLFALAVWLVVFGVVLARRVIIAYRRAIRIFNETQADDIGTYIEWLSIFTYWAVIFGVGCGLLTFLPDKYVFIWILSSIPFYSYLFYSYQNYLLFYEQVENAFEQDIQSEEELLTDTETEPKIVSEKEVPVSYTEIIEKVANWIKTDGYVQQGLTIKELSEILHTNRTYLSAYIKTTYKMTFREWITSLRLEYAKNILKEHPEINIQKLAESSGFLSRSNFIKLFTEKEGCTPAKWKKANLK
;
A
#
# COMPACT_ATOMS: atom_id res chain seq x y z
N MET A 1 12.23 -18.85 6.32
CA MET A 1 12.82 -17.83 5.41
C MET A 1 13.33 -18.43 4.11
N LEU A 2 14.21 -19.44 4.13
CA LEU A 2 14.69 -20.10 2.91
C LEU A 2 13.55 -20.51 1.97
N PHE A 3 12.56 -21.26 2.48
CA PHE A 3 11.37 -21.62 1.71
C PHE A 3 10.70 -20.42 1.03
N PHE A 4 10.40 -19.35 1.78
CA PHE A 4 9.78 -18.13 1.23
C PHE A 4 10.67 -17.44 0.18
N GLY A 5 11.98 -17.35 0.43
CA GLY A 5 12.94 -16.75 -0.50
C GLY A 5 13.03 -17.49 -1.83
N PHE A 6 13.15 -18.82 -1.78
CA PHE A 6 13.13 -19.67 -2.98
C PHE A 6 11.79 -19.58 -3.72
N TYR A 7 10.68 -19.65 -2.98
CA TYR A 7 9.35 -19.52 -3.59
C TYR A 7 9.21 -18.20 -4.32
N PHE A 8 9.59 -17.08 -3.69
CA PHE A 8 9.51 -15.76 -4.30
C PHE A 8 10.39 -15.59 -5.54
N LEU A 9 11.50 -16.32 -5.64
CA LEU A 9 12.34 -16.29 -6.85
C LEU A 9 11.80 -17.17 -7.97
N PHE A 10 11.34 -18.38 -7.67
CA PHE A 10 11.18 -19.43 -8.68
C PHE A 10 9.74 -19.89 -8.92
N ALA A 11 8.78 -19.60 -8.02
CA ALA A 11 7.41 -20.03 -8.21
C ALA A 11 6.79 -19.40 -9.46
N LYS A 12 6.04 -20.17 -10.25
CA LYS A 12 5.41 -19.66 -11.48
C LYS A 12 4.40 -18.55 -11.17
N THR A 13 4.33 -17.56 -12.06
CA THR A 13 3.32 -16.48 -12.05
C THR A 13 2.73 -16.36 -13.45
N PRO A 14 1.54 -15.75 -13.60
CA PRO A 14 0.97 -15.49 -14.92
C PRO A 14 1.95 -14.74 -15.84
N GLU A 15 2.12 -15.21 -17.07
CA GLU A 15 3.02 -14.61 -18.08
C GLU A 15 2.39 -13.42 -18.80
N LYS A 16 1.79 -12.48 -18.06
CA LYS A 16 1.26 -11.22 -18.61
C LYS A 16 2.23 -10.07 -18.33
N LYS A 17 2.41 -9.17 -19.31
CA LYS A 17 3.30 -7.99 -19.17
C LYS A 17 2.96 -7.12 -17.96
N ILE A 18 1.67 -7.03 -17.59
CA ILE A 18 1.20 -6.24 -16.46
C ILE A 18 1.85 -6.68 -15.14
N PHE A 19 2.14 -7.97 -14.94
CA PHE A 19 2.76 -8.52 -13.73
C PHE A 19 4.28 -8.26 -13.62
N LYS A 20 4.89 -7.51 -14.54
CA LYS A 20 6.35 -7.30 -14.54
C LYS A 20 6.85 -6.64 -13.25
N ASN A 21 6.13 -5.65 -12.72
CA ASN A 21 6.53 -4.97 -11.48
C ASN A 21 6.26 -5.85 -10.25
N TYR A 22 5.14 -6.56 -10.24
CA TYR A 22 4.87 -7.60 -9.22
C TYR A 22 6.00 -8.63 -9.15
N LEU A 23 6.41 -9.19 -10.30
CA LEU A 23 7.47 -10.21 -10.35
C LEU A 23 8.80 -9.66 -9.84
N ARG A 24 9.19 -8.45 -10.26
CA ARG A 24 10.40 -7.79 -9.75
C ARG A 24 10.31 -7.57 -8.23
N SER A 25 9.14 -7.20 -7.71
CA SER A 25 8.95 -6.92 -6.28
C SER A 25 9.14 -8.20 -5.48
N ARG A 26 8.50 -9.26 -5.96
CA ARG A 26 8.63 -10.61 -5.41
C ARG A 26 10.09 -11.08 -5.42
N GLN A 27 10.81 -10.87 -6.52
CA GLN A 27 12.22 -11.25 -6.62
C GLN A 27 13.11 -10.48 -5.64
N ILE A 28 12.96 -9.14 -5.55
CA ILE A 28 13.69 -8.31 -4.58
C ILE A 28 13.40 -8.77 -3.14
N MET A 29 12.12 -9.07 -2.84
CA MET A 29 11.69 -9.61 -1.56
C MET A 29 12.34 -10.97 -1.27
N GLY A 30 12.38 -11.87 -2.27
CA GLY A 30 13.02 -13.17 -2.18
C GLY A 30 14.53 -13.07 -1.90
N ILE A 31 15.23 -12.17 -2.59
CA ILE A 31 16.65 -11.88 -2.36
C ILE A 31 16.88 -11.40 -0.91
N ALA A 32 16.05 -10.47 -0.41
CA ALA A 32 16.15 -10.00 0.96
C ALA A 32 15.98 -11.14 1.99
N MET A 33 15.03 -12.05 1.77
CA MET A 33 14.82 -13.21 2.63
C MET A 33 15.97 -14.22 2.57
N LEU A 34 16.58 -14.42 1.41
CA LEU A 34 17.76 -15.28 1.28
C LEU A 34 18.99 -14.65 1.93
N LEU A 35 19.19 -13.33 1.85
CA LEU A 35 20.26 -12.62 2.56
C LEU A 35 20.12 -12.78 4.08
N LEU A 36 18.91 -12.59 4.62
CA LEU A 36 18.65 -12.87 6.04
C LEU A 36 18.91 -14.34 6.40
N SER A 37 18.46 -15.26 5.55
CA SER A 37 18.69 -16.70 5.76
C SER A 37 20.18 -17.03 5.79
N ALA A 38 20.96 -16.49 4.86
CA ALA A 38 22.41 -16.69 4.80
C ALA A 38 23.09 -16.16 6.07
N ASN A 39 22.72 -14.95 6.51
CA ASN A 39 23.24 -14.37 7.75
C ASN A 39 22.93 -15.24 8.99
N TYR A 40 21.70 -15.74 9.12
CA TYR A 40 21.37 -16.65 10.23
C TYR A 40 22.02 -18.02 10.14
N SER A 41 22.20 -18.56 8.93
CA SER A 41 22.97 -19.80 8.75
C SER A 41 24.42 -19.62 9.22
N VAL A 42 25.05 -18.49 8.90
CA VAL A 42 26.40 -18.18 9.37
C VAL A 42 26.46 -18.11 10.91
N HIS A 43 25.48 -17.48 11.55
CA HIS A 43 25.38 -17.49 13.01
C HIS A 43 25.20 -18.89 13.60
N PHE A 44 24.35 -19.71 12.97
CA PHE A 44 24.02 -21.05 13.43
C PHE A 44 25.22 -22.00 13.33
N PHE A 45 25.88 -22.07 12.16
CA PHE A 45 26.96 -23.01 11.91
C PHE A 45 28.29 -22.62 12.57
N PHE A 46 28.60 -21.32 12.64
CA PHE A 46 29.91 -20.86 13.14
C PHE A 46 29.88 -20.37 14.60
N GLY A 47 28.69 -20.30 15.22
CA GLY A 47 28.53 -19.88 16.61
C GLY A 47 29.08 -18.48 16.89
N ILE A 48 29.01 -17.56 15.92
CA ILE A 48 29.69 -16.25 15.98
C ILE A 48 29.34 -15.49 17.26
N ARG A 49 28.06 -15.53 17.68
CA ARG A 49 27.58 -14.86 18.89
C ARG A 49 28.27 -15.36 20.16
N PHE A 50 28.61 -16.65 20.22
CA PHE A 50 29.32 -17.25 21.35
C PHE A 50 30.82 -16.95 21.35
N LYS A 51 31.40 -16.67 20.18
CA LYS A 51 32.81 -16.29 20.05
C LYS A 51 33.04 -14.81 20.35
N ASN A 52 32.18 -13.95 19.80
CA ASN A 52 32.23 -12.51 20.01
C ASN A 52 30.83 -11.91 19.77
N ALA A 53 30.21 -11.44 20.85
CA ALA A 53 28.86 -10.87 20.80
C ALA A 53 28.81 -9.58 19.96
N ASP A 54 29.85 -8.75 20.01
CA ASP A 54 29.88 -7.45 19.31
C ASP A 54 30.02 -7.64 17.80
N SER A 55 30.83 -8.61 17.35
CA SER A 55 30.90 -8.96 15.92
C SER A 55 29.57 -9.52 15.42
N ALA A 56 28.87 -10.31 16.23
CA ALA A 56 27.56 -10.83 15.88
C ALA A 56 26.50 -9.73 15.75
N ILE A 57 26.51 -8.73 16.64
CA ILE A 57 25.62 -7.58 16.57
C ILE A 57 25.87 -6.78 15.29
N LEU A 58 27.12 -6.46 14.99
CA LEU A 58 27.50 -5.66 13.81
C LEU A 58 27.18 -6.38 12.49
N MET A 59 27.40 -7.69 12.41
CA MET A 59 27.05 -8.49 11.23
C MET A 59 25.54 -8.48 10.96
N ASN A 60 24.72 -8.62 12.02
CA ASN A 60 23.27 -8.49 11.93
C ASN A 60 22.85 -7.08 11.49
N MET A 61 23.41 -6.03 12.10
CA MET A 61 23.07 -4.65 11.75
C MET A 61 23.38 -4.33 10.28
N SER A 62 24.54 -4.76 9.76
CA SER A 62 24.90 -4.58 8.34
C SER A 62 23.92 -5.33 7.42
N THR A 63 23.57 -6.58 7.76
CA THR A 63 22.59 -7.36 6.99
C THR A 63 21.21 -6.71 7.02
N TYR A 64 20.76 -6.25 8.18
CA TYR A 64 19.46 -5.58 8.35
C TYR A 64 19.40 -4.26 7.58
N PHE A 65 20.49 -3.50 7.53
CA PHE A 65 20.56 -2.27 6.74
C PHE A 65 20.26 -2.52 5.25
N LEU A 66 20.92 -3.54 4.68
CA LEU A 66 20.69 -3.93 3.30
C LEU A 66 19.28 -4.48 3.10
N CYS A 67 18.83 -5.35 4.01
CA CYS A 67 17.51 -5.96 3.91
C CYS A 67 16.38 -4.93 4.02
N TYR A 68 16.46 -3.96 4.95
CA TYR A 68 15.47 -2.89 5.08
C TYR A 68 15.32 -2.13 3.77
N SER A 69 16.43 -1.84 3.09
CA SER A 69 16.42 -1.20 1.78
C SER A 69 15.69 -2.04 0.73
N LEU A 70 15.94 -3.36 0.70
CA LEU A 70 15.29 -4.29 -0.23
C LEU A 70 13.80 -4.50 0.08
N PHE A 71 13.42 -4.72 1.35
CA PHE A 71 12.03 -4.83 1.79
C PHE A 71 11.24 -3.57 1.40
N SER A 72 11.76 -2.39 1.73
CA SER A 72 11.12 -1.13 1.38
C SER A 72 10.99 -0.93 -0.13
N SER A 73 12.03 -1.28 -0.89
CA SER A 73 12.05 -1.18 -2.35
C SER A 73 11.03 -2.12 -3.01
N ALA A 74 10.93 -3.35 -2.52
CA ALA A 74 9.96 -4.32 -2.98
C ALA A 74 8.52 -3.84 -2.74
N LEU A 75 8.22 -3.36 -1.53
CA LEU A 75 6.87 -2.87 -1.20
C LEU A 75 6.48 -1.63 -2.00
N ILE A 76 7.35 -0.63 -2.12
CA ILE A 76 7.01 0.59 -2.85
C ILE A 76 6.85 0.32 -4.35
N MET A 77 7.58 -0.64 -4.92
CA MET A 77 7.41 -1.00 -6.33
C MET A 77 6.03 -1.59 -6.65
N LEU A 78 5.29 -2.09 -5.66
CA LEU A 78 3.89 -2.51 -5.86
C LEU A 78 2.93 -1.31 -5.98
N LEU A 79 3.38 -0.10 -5.61
CA LEU A 79 2.59 1.14 -5.59
C LEU A 79 3.11 2.20 -6.57
N ASP A 80 4.38 2.11 -6.97
CA ASP A 80 5.05 3.04 -7.87
C ASP A 80 5.96 2.26 -8.83
N ARG A 81 5.50 2.15 -10.09
CA ARG A 81 6.19 1.42 -11.17
C ARG A 81 7.57 1.98 -11.53
N PHE A 82 7.84 3.24 -11.23
CA PHE A 82 9.12 3.90 -11.55
C PHE A 82 10.04 4.03 -10.33
N TYR A 83 9.69 3.41 -9.22
CA TYR A 83 10.43 3.56 -7.96
C TYR A 83 11.89 3.07 -8.05
N ILE A 84 12.15 1.95 -8.72
CA ILE A 84 13.49 1.37 -8.81
C ILE A 84 14.27 2.04 -9.92
N THR A 85 15.17 2.96 -9.54
CA THR A 85 16.11 3.62 -10.44
C THR A 85 17.55 3.25 -10.09
N LYS A 86 18.45 3.25 -11.09
CA LYS A 86 19.89 3.00 -10.87
C LYS A 86 20.45 3.92 -9.78
N ARG A 87 20.10 5.21 -9.82
CA ARG A 87 20.53 6.20 -8.83
C ARG A 87 20.11 5.80 -7.41
N ARG A 88 18.86 5.39 -7.20
CA ARG A 88 18.35 5.00 -5.87
C ARG A 88 19.00 3.71 -5.37
N VAL A 89 19.17 2.71 -6.25
CA VAL A 89 19.87 1.47 -5.91
C VAL A 89 21.31 1.78 -5.46
N TRP A 90 22.05 2.57 -6.24
CA TRP A 90 23.40 2.98 -5.86
C TRP A 90 23.45 3.76 -4.55
N THR A 91 22.50 4.65 -4.27
CA THR A 91 22.45 5.34 -2.97
C THR A 91 22.29 4.37 -1.80
N HIS A 92 21.45 3.33 -1.92
CA HIS A 92 21.29 2.33 -0.86
C HIS A 92 22.55 1.48 -0.69
N ILE A 93 23.20 1.08 -1.79
CA ILE A 93 24.44 0.31 -1.75
C ILE A 93 25.58 1.14 -1.14
N ILE A 94 25.74 2.41 -1.53
CA ILE A 94 26.76 3.30 -0.95
C ILE A 94 26.53 3.49 0.55
N LEU A 95 25.29 3.75 0.97
CA LEU A 95 24.96 3.86 2.40
C LEU A 95 25.25 2.57 3.17
N TRP A 96 24.95 1.41 2.59
CA TRP A 96 25.26 0.12 3.18
C TRP A 96 26.78 -0.14 3.29
N ILE A 97 27.55 0.24 2.27
CA ILE A 97 29.01 0.14 2.30
C ILE A 97 29.55 1.04 3.41
N ILE A 98 29.12 2.30 3.50
CA ILE A 98 29.53 3.23 4.57
C ILE A 98 29.17 2.66 5.95
N PHE A 99 27.96 2.15 6.13
CA PHE A 99 27.54 1.55 7.39
C PHE A 99 28.40 0.33 7.77
N SER A 100 28.71 -0.52 6.78
CA SER A 100 29.49 -1.74 6.98
C SER A 100 30.97 -1.46 7.24
N THR A 101 31.56 -0.46 6.58
CA THR A 101 32.93 -0.03 6.85
C THR A 101 33.05 0.58 8.24
N LEU A 102 32.12 1.44 8.64
CA LEU A 102 32.07 1.99 10.00
C LEU A 102 31.88 0.90 11.05
N SER A 103 31.04 -0.10 10.77
CA SER A 103 30.89 -1.29 11.60
C SER A 103 32.21 -2.04 11.78
N GLY A 104 32.98 -2.23 10.70
CA GLY A 104 34.31 -2.83 10.74
C GLY A 104 35.32 -2.01 11.57
N VAL A 105 35.32 -0.68 11.40
CA VAL A 105 36.14 0.25 12.20
C VAL A 105 35.84 0.10 13.69
N VAL A 106 34.56 0.06 14.08
CA VAL A 106 34.16 -0.13 15.48
C VAL A 106 34.61 -1.47 16.04
N LEU A 107 34.65 -2.52 15.21
CA LEU A 107 35.05 -3.85 15.66
C LEU A 107 36.56 -4.01 15.80
N PHE A 108 37.34 -3.50 14.83
CA PHE A 108 38.77 -3.79 14.73
C PHE A 108 39.69 -2.67 15.23
N LEU A 109 39.24 -1.41 15.21
CA LEU A 109 40.10 -0.26 15.54
C LEU A 109 39.79 0.36 16.90
N LEU A 110 38.57 0.20 17.44
CA LEU A 110 38.24 0.73 18.76
C LEU A 110 38.62 -0.25 19.87
N PRO A 111 39.25 0.23 20.97
CA PRO A 111 39.55 -0.61 22.11
C PRO A 111 38.26 -1.09 22.80
N SER A 112 38.29 -2.32 23.27
CA SER A 112 37.18 -2.93 24.01
C SER A 112 36.90 -2.13 25.28
N GLY A 113 35.69 -1.59 25.41
CA GLY A 113 35.31 -0.77 26.55
C GLY A 113 34.10 0.13 26.26
N ILE A 114 33.99 1.20 27.03
CA ILE A 114 32.85 2.13 26.97
C ILE A 114 32.69 2.74 25.57
N MET A 115 33.80 3.11 24.93
CA MET A 115 33.80 3.73 23.60
C MET A 115 33.19 2.81 22.54
N GLN A 116 33.57 1.53 22.53
CA GLN A 116 33.02 0.56 21.58
C GLN A 116 31.51 0.35 21.79
N LYS A 117 31.06 0.25 23.04
CA LYS A 117 29.62 0.12 23.36
C LYS A 117 28.82 1.35 22.97
N PHE A 118 29.35 2.55 23.18
CA PHE A 118 28.73 3.79 22.72
C PHE A 118 28.62 3.83 21.18
N SER A 119 29.68 3.46 20.46
CA SER A 119 29.65 3.40 18.99
C SER A 119 28.66 2.35 18.46
N LEU A 120 28.57 1.17 19.10
CA LEU A 120 27.55 0.16 18.77
C LEU A 120 26.13 0.70 18.94
N PHE A 121 25.88 1.41 20.05
CA PHE A 121 24.59 2.04 20.29
C PHE A 121 24.28 3.11 19.24
N ALA A 122 25.26 3.95 18.87
CA ALA A 122 25.09 4.95 17.83
C ALA A 122 24.75 4.31 16.46
N LEU A 123 25.40 3.22 16.08
CA LEU A 123 25.08 2.46 14.85
C LEU A 123 23.68 1.84 14.92
N ALA A 124 23.27 1.32 16.08
CA ALA A 124 21.93 0.80 16.30
C ALA A 124 20.86 1.89 16.09
N VAL A 125 21.08 3.08 16.68
CA VAL A 125 20.18 4.23 16.53
C VAL A 125 20.10 4.66 15.07
N TRP A 126 21.23 4.72 14.35
CA TRP A 126 21.23 5.03 12.93
C TRP A 126 20.41 4.02 12.13
N LEU A 127 20.58 2.71 12.37
CA LEU A 127 19.80 1.67 11.70
C LEU A 127 18.29 1.82 11.96
N VAL A 128 17.89 2.13 13.20
CA VAL A 128 16.48 2.36 13.57
C VAL A 128 15.93 3.59 12.85
N VAL A 129 16.64 4.71 12.88
CA VAL A 129 16.25 5.94 12.17
C VAL A 129 16.10 5.66 10.67
N PHE A 130 17.04 4.92 10.08
CA PHE A 130 16.98 4.53 8.68
C PHE A 130 15.73 3.68 8.37
N GLY A 131 15.44 2.68 9.21
CA GLY A 131 14.23 1.85 9.09
C GLY A 131 12.94 2.67 9.18
N VAL A 132 12.85 3.61 10.11
CA VAL A 132 11.69 4.51 10.27
C VAL A 132 11.53 5.43 9.06
N VAL A 133 12.62 5.96 8.50
CA VAL A 133 12.59 6.79 7.29
C VAL A 133 12.07 5.97 6.10
N LEU A 134 12.51 4.73 5.92
CA LEU A 134 12.02 3.84 4.88
C LEU A 134 10.54 3.50 5.08
N ALA A 135 10.12 3.15 6.30
CA ALA A 135 8.72 2.89 6.62
C ALA A 135 7.84 4.09 6.31
N ARG A 136 8.27 5.31 6.68
CA ARG A 136 7.57 6.55 6.33
C ARG A 136 7.40 6.71 4.83
N ARG A 137 8.42 6.39 4.02
CA ARG A 137 8.33 6.43 2.55
C ARG A 137 7.29 5.45 2.02
N VAL A 138 7.25 4.23 2.54
CA VAL A 138 6.21 3.23 2.18
C VAL A 138 4.82 3.75 2.51
N ILE A 139 4.62 4.32 3.71
CA ILE A 139 3.33 4.88 4.12
C ILE A 139 2.91 6.08 3.25
N ILE A 140 3.85 6.96 2.86
CA ILE A 140 3.56 8.07 1.95
C ILE A 140 3.12 7.54 0.58
N ALA A 141 3.82 6.55 0.03
CA ALA A 141 3.44 5.91 -1.24
C ALA A 141 2.06 5.26 -1.14
N TYR A 142 1.78 4.55 -0.05
CA TYR A 142 0.47 3.95 0.23
C TYR A 142 -0.64 5.01 0.29
N ARG A 143 -0.44 6.10 1.04
CA ARG A 143 -1.43 7.19 1.12
C ARG A 143 -1.66 7.89 -0.22
N ARG A 144 -0.62 7.99 -1.06
CA ARG A 144 -0.77 8.50 -2.43
C ARG A 144 -1.65 7.55 -3.26
N ALA A 145 -1.39 6.25 -3.22
CA ALA A 145 -2.18 5.25 -3.93
C ALA A 145 -3.65 5.25 -3.51
N ILE A 146 -3.95 5.24 -2.20
CA ILE A 146 -5.32 5.30 -1.69
C ILE A 146 -6.04 6.57 -2.16
N ARG A 147 -5.34 7.72 -2.17
CA ARG A 147 -5.92 8.97 -2.67
C ARG A 147 -6.28 8.86 -4.15
N ILE A 148 -5.38 8.34 -4.98
CA ILE A 148 -5.66 8.13 -6.41
C ILE A 148 -6.92 7.28 -6.57
N PHE A 149 -7.01 6.14 -5.89
CA PHE A 149 -8.18 5.27 -6.00
C PHE A 149 -9.48 5.94 -5.54
N ASN A 150 -9.48 6.67 -4.42
CA ASN A 150 -10.68 7.36 -3.94
C ASN A 150 -11.15 8.48 -4.88
N GLU A 151 -10.25 9.03 -5.69
CA GLU A 151 -10.51 10.11 -6.64
C GLU A 151 -10.90 9.61 -8.03
N THR A 152 -10.57 8.35 -8.37
CA THR A 152 -10.76 7.82 -9.73
C THR A 152 -11.70 6.64 -9.85
N GLN A 153 -11.85 5.84 -8.79
CA GLN A 153 -12.56 4.57 -8.82
C GLN A 153 -13.80 4.64 -7.94
N ALA A 154 -14.94 4.14 -8.44
CA ALA A 154 -16.15 4.02 -7.63
C ALA A 154 -16.04 2.88 -6.59
N ASP A 155 -15.30 1.83 -6.92
CA ASP A 155 -15.13 0.65 -6.08
C ASP A 155 -13.93 0.78 -5.12
N ASP A 156 -13.97 0.04 -4.02
CA ASP A 156 -12.92 0.08 -2.97
C ASP A 156 -11.67 -0.72 -3.35
N ILE A 157 -10.95 -0.27 -4.37
CA ILE A 157 -9.68 -0.90 -4.80
C ILE A 157 -8.62 -0.82 -3.69
N GLY A 158 -8.68 0.20 -2.82
CA GLY A 158 -7.74 0.40 -1.71
C GLY A 158 -7.66 -0.77 -0.73
N THR A 159 -8.74 -1.53 -0.56
CA THR A 159 -8.77 -2.72 0.30
C THR A 159 -7.73 -3.77 -0.12
N TYR A 160 -7.43 -3.91 -1.42
CA TYR A 160 -6.47 -4.91 -1.92
C TYR A 160 -5.01 -4.59 -1.54
N ILE A 161 -4.71 -3.33 -1.20
CA ILE A 161 -3.37 -2.88 -0.80
C ILE A 161 -3.26 -2.53 0.70
N GLU A 162 -4.32 -2.67 1.48
CA GLU A 162 -4.35 -2.31 2.91
C GLU A 162 -3.27 -3.04 3.70
N TRP A 163 -3.01 -4.31 3.34
CA TRP A 163 -2.00 -5.16 3.97
C TRP A 163 -0.60 -4.54 3.95
N LEU A 164 -0.25 -3.70 2.95
CA LEU A 164 1.05 -3.03 2.88
C LEU A 164 1.23 -2.08 4.07
N SER A 165 0.18 -1.33 4.43
CA SER A 165 0.23 -0.40 5.57
C SER A 165 0.34 -1.16 6.89
N ILE A 166 -0.48 -2.19 7.08
CA ILE A 166 -0.47 -3.07 8.25
C ILE A 166 0.92 -3.69 8.40
N PHE A 167 1.43 -4.33 7.34
CA PHE A 167 2.76 -4.94 7.34
C PHE A 167 3.86 -3.93 7.68
N THR A 168 3.77 -2.70 7.15
CA THR A 168 4.78 -1.67 7.42
C THR A 168 4.82 -1.28 8.90
N TYR A 169 3.67 -1.12 9.57
CA TYR A 169 3.64 -0.87 11.02
C TYR A 169 4.18 -2.07 11.81
N TRP A 170 3.78 -3.29 11.46
CA TRP A 170 4.33 -4.49 12.06
C TRP A 170 5.84 -4.61 11.86
N ALA A 171 6.37 -4.20 10.70
CA ALA A 171 7.80 -4.22 10.39
C ALA A 171 8.58 -3.21 11.23
N VAL A 172 8.02 -2.04 11.52
CA VAL A 172 8.63 -1.06 12.44
C VAL A 172 8.65 -1.61 13.86
N ILE A 173 7.52 -2.15 14.36
CA ILE A 173 7.44 -2.75 15.69
C ILE A 173 8.42 -3.92 15.81
N PHE A 174 8.43 -4.80 14.82
CA PHE A 174 9.33 -5.94 14.76
C PHE A 174 10.79 -5.48 14.70
N GLY A 175 11.14 -4.51 13.84
CA GLY A 175 12.49 -3.99 13.68
C GLY A 175 13.04 -3.26 14.92
N VAL A 176 12.23 -2.43 15.58
CA VAL A 176 12.59 -1.80 16.87
C VAL A 176 12.72 -2.87 17.96
N GLY A 177 11.79 -3.82 18.00
CA GLY A 177 11.86 -4.99 18.88
C GLY A 177 13.17 -5.76 18.71
N CYS A 178 13.58 -6.05 17.47
CA CYS A 178 14.87 -6.69 17.17
C CYS A 178 16.04 -5.90 17.78
N GLY A 179 16.06 -4.59 17.59
CA GLY A 179 17.15 -3.72 18.07
C GLY A 179 17.24 -3.62 19.59
N LEU A 180 16.12 -3.70 20.31
CA LEU A 180 16.12 -3.77 21.78
C LEU A 180 16.55 -5.16 22.27
N LEU A 181 16.09 -6.21 21.59
CA LEU A 181 16.37 -7.61 21.94
C LEU A 181 17.82 -8.02 21.64
N THR A 182 18.53 -7.33 20.75
CA THR A 182 19.99 -7.52 20.55
C THR A 182 20.81 -7.27 21.81
N PHE A 183 20.29 -6.50 22.77
CA PHE A 183 20.95 -6.22 24.05
C PHE A 183 20.42 -7.09 25.21
N LEU A 184 19.40 -7.94 24.97
CA LEU A 184 18.91 -8.85 25.99
C LEU A 184 19.82 -10.09 26.17
N PRO A 185 19.83 -10.69 27.37
CA PRO A 185 20.53 -11.94 27.63
C PRO A 185 20.15 -13.05 26.65
N ASP A 186 21.13 -13.90 26.31
CA ASP A 186 20.99 -14.95 25.28
C ASP A 186 19.81 -15.90 25.50
N LYS A 187 19.43 -16.12 26.77
CA LYS A 187 18.26 -16.94 27.13
C LYS A 187 16.95 -16.46 26.53
N TYR A 188 16.82 -15.21 26.08
CA TYR A 188 15.58 -14.68 25.48
C TYR A 188 15.57 -14.61 23.96
N VAL A 189 16.66 -15.00 23.29
CA VAL A 189 16.79 -14.95 21.81
C VAL A 189 15.73 -15.81 21.12
N PHE A 190 15.29 -16.91 21.75
CA PHE A 190 14.26 -17.79 21.18
C PHE A 190 12.90 -17.09 21.01
N ILE A 191 12.55 -16.13 21.87
CA ILE A 191 11.29 -15.36 21.79
C ILE A 191 11.26 -14.61 20.46
N TRP A 192 12.39 -13.99 20.12
CA TRP A 192 12.53 -13.27 18.87
C TRP A 192 12.45 -14.21 17.65
N ILE A 193 13.14 -15.35 17.68
CA ILE A 193 13.08 -16.36 16.60
C ILE A 193 11.63 -16.81 16.38
N LEU A 194 10.90 -17.13 17.45
CA LEU A 194 9.50 -17.53 17.37
C LEU A 194 8.61 -16.40 16.84
N SER A 195 8.85 -15.15 17.24
CA SER A 195 8.07 -14.00 16.76
C SER A 195 8.26 -13.72 15.26
N SER A 196 9.37 -14.18 14.67
CA SER A 196 9.63 -14.04 13.24
C SER A 196 8.70 -14.90 12.37
N ILE A 197 8.22 -16.03 12.89
CA ILE A 197 7.37 -16.97 12.14
C ILE A 197 6.07 -16.30 11.67
N PRO A 198 5.22 -15.74 12.56
CA PRO A 198 4.00 -15.06 12.13
C PRO A 198 4.30 -13.84 11.25
N PHE A 199 5.39 -13.11 11.50
CA PHE A 199 5.77 -11.94 10.71
C PHE A 199 6.02 -12.29 9.23
N TYR A 200 6.86 -13.29 8.96
CA TYR A 200 7.16 -13.70 7.59
C TYR A 200 6.04 -14.52 6.94
N SER A 201 5.28 -15.28 7.73
CA SER A 201 4.09 -15.99 7.23
C SER A 201 3.00 -15.01 6.78
N TYR A 202 2.73 -13.95 7.56
CA TYR A 202 1.78 -12.90 7.18
C TYR A 202 2.22 -12.22 5.87
N LEU A 203 3.48 -11.79 5.77
CA LEU A 203 4.02 -11.20 4.55
C LEU A 203 3.86 -12.13 3.33
N PHE A 204 4.21 -13.41 3.49
CA PHE A 204 4.11 -14.39 2.43
C PHE A 204 2.66 -14.56 1.96
N TYR A 205 1.74 -14.74 2.91
CA TYR A 205 0.30 -14.86 2.64
C TYR A 205 -0.25 -13.60 1.94
N SER A 206 0.14 -12.41 2.40
CA SER A 206 -0.28 -11.15 1.78
C SER A 206 0.16 -11.03 0.33
N TYR A 207 1.40 -11.43 -0.01
CA TYR A 207 1.85 -11.47 -1.41
C TYR A 207 1.04 -12.46 -2.26
N GLN A 208 0.74 -13.65 -1.74
CA GLN A 208 -0.06 -14.64 -2.47
C GLN A 208 -1.49 -14.13 -2.72
N ASN A 209 -2.12 -13.55 -1.70
CA ASN A 209 -3.45 -12.99 -1.85
C ASN A 209 -3.47 -11.79 -2.80
N TYR A 210 -2.45 -10.93 -2.72
CA TYR A 210 -2.32 -9.76 -3.59
C TYR A 210 -2.18 -10.13 -5.07
N LEU A 211 -1.55 -11.28 -5.39
CA LEU A 211 -1.45 -11.77 -6.76
C LEU A 211 -2.82 -11.86 -7.47
N LEU A 212 -3.88 -12.24 -6.74
CA LEU A 212 -5.23 -12.42 -7.29
C LEU A 212 -5.85 -11.09 -7.76
N PHE A 213 -5.48 -9.99 -7.12
CA PHE A 213 -6.07 -8.66 -7.36
C PHE A 213 -5.08 -7.68 -8.00
N TYR A 214 -3.84 -8.11 -8.26
CA TYR A 214 -2.77 -7.26 -8.79
C TYR A 214 -3.17 -6.60 -10.12
N GLU A 215 -3.79 -7.36 -11.02
CA GLU A 215 -4.23 -6.85 -12.33
C GLU A 215 -5.25 -5.71 -12.18
N GLN A 216 -6.20 -5.83 -11.24
CA GLN A 216 -7.18 -4.77 -10.97
C GLN A 216 -6.52 -3.50 -10.42
N VAL A 217 -5.57 -3.66 -9.49
CA VAL A 217 -4.86 -2.54 -8.88
C VAL A 217 -3.94 -1.84 -9.90
N GLU A 218 -3.22 -2.61 -10.72
CA GLU A 218 -2.33 -2.04 -11.75
C GLU A 218 -3.13 -1.33 -12.85
N ASN A 219 -4.27 -1.89 -13.29
CA ASN A 219 -5.15 -1.21 -14.25
C ASN A 219 -5.64 0.14 -13.73
N ALA A 220 -5.99 0.22 -12.44
CA ALA A 220 -6.42 1.48 -11.82
C ALA A 220 -5.31 2.54 -11.81
N PHE A 221 -4.04 2.13 -11.64
CA PHE A 221 -2.90 3.03 -11.80
C PHE A 221 -2.64 3.41 -13.26
N GLU A 222 -2.78 2.48 -14.21
CA GLU A 222 -2.58 2.77 -15.64
C GLU A 222 -3.59 3.78 -16.18
N GLN A 223 -4.86 3.66 -15.78
CA GLN A 223 -5.90 4.62 -16.13
C GLN A 223 -5.59 6.03 -15.63
N ASP A 224 -5.08 6.15 -14.40
CA ASP A 224 -4.70 7.44 -13.82
C ASP A 224 -3.53 8.06 -14.61
N ILE A 225 -2.48 7.28 -14.91
CA ILE A 225 -1.32 7.74 -15.70
C ILE A 225 -1.74 8.17 -17.11
N GLN A 226 -2.52 7.35 -17.82
CA GLN A 226 -2.99 7.67 -19.17
C GLN A 226 -3.80 8.97 -19.18
N SER A 227 -4.64 9.19 -18.17
CA SER A 227 -5.42 10.42 -18.07
C SER A 227 -4.55 11.65 -17.75
N GLU A 228 -3.45 11.49 -16.99
CA GLU A 228 -2.47 12.57 -16.79
C GLU A 228 -1.71 12.88 -18.08
N GLU A 229 -1.37 11.87 -18.88
CA GLU A 229 -0.69 12.04 -20.19
C GLU A 229 -1.60 12.73 -21.22
N GLU A 230 -2.86 12.32 -21.33
CA GLU A 230 -3.87 12.94 -22.21
C GLU A 230 -4.03 14.45 -21.91
N LEU A 231 -4.07 14.82 -20.62
CA LEU A 231 -4.13 16.22 -20.17
C LEU A 231 -2.90 17.05 -20.58
N LEU A 232 -1.72 16.43 -20.65
CA LEU A 232 -0.48 17.10 -21.05
C LEU A 232 -0.36 17.25 -22.58
N THR A 233 -0.96 16.35 -23.35
CA THR A 233 -0.96 16.40 -24.82
C THR A 233 -2.02 17.33 -25.39
N ASP A 234 -3.19 17.47 -24.75
CA ASP A 234 -4.26 18.37 -25.21
C ASP A 234 -3.91 19.87 -25.07
N THR A 235 -2.85 20.19 -24.33
CA THR A 235 -2.33 21.57 -24.17
C THR A 235 -1.72 22.19 -25.44
N GLU A 236 -1.62 21.48 -26.57
CA GLU A 236 -1.23 22.05 -27.87
C GLU A 236 -2.40 22.71 -28.63
N THR A 237 -3.63 22.55 -28.16
CA THR A 237 -4.78 23.40 -28.53
C THR A 237 -5.03 24.39 -27.39
N GLU A 238 -5.08 25.69 -27.70
CA GLU A 238 -5.14 26.80 -26.73
C GLU A 238 -5.90 26.44 -25.42
N PRO A 239 -5.20 26.42 -24.28
CA PRO A 239 -5.86 26.16 -23.01
C PRO A 239 -6.74 27.35 -22.66
N LYS A 240 -8.04 27.12 -22.46
CA LYS A 240 -8.79 27.90 -21.47
C LYS A 240 -8.16 27.60 -20.11
N ILE A 241 -7.14 28.38 -19.76
CA ILE A 241 -6.47 28.37 -18.47
C ILE A 241 -7.53 28.70 -17.42
N VAL A 242 -8.08 27.68 -16.77
CA VAL A 242 -8.77 27.87 -15.49
C VAL A 242 -7.70 27.69 -14.42
N SER A 243 -7.18 28.84 -13.97
CA SER A 243 -6.26 28.89 -12.84
C SER A 243 -6.94 28.29 -11.59
N GLU A 244 -6.16 27.57 -10.79
CA GLU A 244 -6.59 26.91 -9.54
C GLU A 244 -7.05 27.90 -8.44
N LYS A 245 -7.17 29.20 -8.75
CA LYS A 245 -7.56 30.26 -7.81
C LYS A 245 -8.79 31.07 -8.21
N GLU A 246 -9.46 30.77 -9.32
CA GLU A 246 -10.70 31.43 -9.71
C GLU A 246 -11.75 30.40 -10.17
N VAL A 247 -12.59 29.94 -9.24
CA VAL A 247 -13.89 29.34 -9.59
C VAL A 247 -14.90 30.49 -9.48
N PRO A 248 -15.52 30.93 -10.59
CA PRO A 248 -16.83 30.37 -10.93
C PRO A 248 -17.13 30.40 -12.44
N VAL A 249 -16.97 29.28 -13.13
CA VAL A 249 -17.73 29.03 -14.37
C VAL A 249 -18.95 28.24 -13.96
N SER A 250 -20.12 28.81 -14.21
CA SER A 250 -21.41 28.19 -13.96
C SER A 250 -21.38 26.71 -14.35
N TYR A 251 -21.43 25.82 -13.36
CA TYR A 251 -21.57 24.37 -13.59
C TYR A 251 -22.91 24.02 -14.28
N THR A 252 -23.69 25.00 -14.74
CA THR A 252 -25.02 24.82 -15.34
C THR A 252 -25.04 23.74 -16.41
N GLU A 253 -24.05 23.72 -17.31
CA GLU A 253 -23.99 22.71 -18.38
C GLU A 253 -23.72 21.29 -17.86
N ILE A 254 -22.93 21.13 -16.79
CA ILE A 254 -22.64 19.81 -16.22
C ILE A 254 -23.71 19.36 -15.22
N ILE A 255 -24.39 20.31 -14.55
CA ILE A 255 -25.45 20.03 -13.57
C ILE A 255 -26.57 19.23 -14.23
N GLU A 256 -27.07 19.68 -15.38
CA GLU A 256 -28.16 18.97 -16.07
C GLU A 256 -27.72 17.59 -16.55
N LYS A 257 -26.51 17.47 -17.11
CA LYS A 257 -25.97 16.19 -17.56
C LYS A 257 -25.81 15.20 -16.41
N VAL A 258 -25.23 15.64 -15.28
CA VAL A 258 -25.07 14.82 -14.08
C VAL A 258 -26.43 14.43 -13.51
N ALA A 259 -27.38 15.37 -13.42
CA ALA A 259 -28.72 15.09 -12.92
C ALA A 259 -29.45 14.05 -13.80
N ASN A 260 -29.32 14.14 -15.12
CA ASN A 260 -29.90 13.17 -16.04
C ASN A 260 -29.23 11.80 -15.92
N TRP A 261 -27.89 11.75 -15.78
CA TRP A 261 -27.16 10.50 -15.57
C TRP A 261 -27.53 9.82 -14.23
N ILE A 262 -27.74 10.60 -13.17
CA ILE A 262 -28.24 10.09 -11.89
C ILE A 262 -29.64 9.49 -12.07
N LYS A 263 -30.54 10.14 -12.83
CA LYS A 263 -31.90 9.61 -13.09
C LYS A 263 -31.90 8.27 -13.83
N THR A 264 -30.86 7.97 -14.60
CA THR A 264 -30.70 6.68 -15.30
C THR A 264 -30.00 5.62 -14.45
N ASP A 265 -29.77 5.88 -13.16
CA ASP A 265 -29.10 4.97 -12.22
C ASP A 265 -27.69 4.54 -12.66
N GLY A 266 -26.98 5.35 -13.46
CA GLY A 266 -25.67 4.97 -14.00
C GLY A 266 -24.61 4.67 -12.93
N TYR A 267 -24.81 5.16 -11.71
CA TYR A 267 -23.93 4.93 -10.55
C TYR A 267 -23.97 3.49 -10.00
N VAL A 268 -24.94 2.65 -10.40
CA VAL A 268 -24.98 1.23 -9.99
C VAL A 268 -24.04 0.34 -10.80
N GLN A 269 -23.45 0.85 -11.88
CA GLN A 269 -22.45 0.15 -12.67
C GLN A 269 -21.22 -0.19 -11.81
N GLN A 270 -20.86 -1.48 -11.76
CA GLN A 270 -19.63 -1.95 -11.12
C GLN A 270 -18.42 -1.59 -11.98
N GLY A 271 -17.28 -1.30 -11.36
CA GLY A 271 -16.06 -0.88 -12.05
C GLY A 271 -16.08 0.55 -12.59
N LEU A 272 -17.14 1.33 -12.31
CA LEU A 272 -17.27 2.70 -12.80
C LEU A 272 -16.08 3.56 -12.39
N THR A 273 -15.50 4.26 -13.37
CA THR A 273 -14.39 5.19 -13.15
C THR A 273 -14.78 6.63 -13.46
N ILE A 274 -14.03 7.59 -12.90
CA ILE A 274 -14.24 9.01 -13.22
C ILE A 274 -13.93 9.31 -14.69
N LYS A 275 -13.02 8.54 -15.32
CA LYS A 275 -12.69 8.67 -16.75
C LYS A 275 -13.91 8.30 -17.58
N GLU A 276 -14.48 7.11 -17.35
CA GLU A 276 -15.70 6.65 -18.02
C GLU A 276 -16.85 7.64 -17.84
N LEU A 277 -17.06 8.15 -16.62
CA LEU A 277 -18.11 9.13 -16.38
C LEU A 277 -17.85 10.45 -17.10
N SER A 278 -16.59 10.91 -17.17
CA SER A 278 -16.26 12.13 -17.90
C SER A 278 -16.55 12.01 -19.40
N GLU A 279 -16.29 10.83 -19.98
CA GLU A 279 -16.61 10.52 -21.38
C GLU A 279 -18.12 10.50 -21.61
N ILE A 280 -18.88 9.83 -20.73
CA ILE A 280 -20.36 9.78 -20.77
C ILE A 280 -20.97 11.19 -20.70
N LEU A 281 -20.41 12.06 -19.87
CA LEU A 281 -20.90 13.44 -19.68
C LEU A 281 -20.32 14.41 -20.73
N HIS A 282 -19.47 13.95 -21.64
CA HIS A 282 -18.74 14.77 -22.61
C HIS A 282 -18.03 15.96 -21.92
N THR A 283 -17.24 15.66 -20.90
CA THR A 283 -16.38 16.60 -20.17
C THR A 283 -15.01 15.96 -19.94
N ASN A 284 -14.12 16.63 -19.21
CA ASN A 284 -12.84 16.05 -18.79
C ASN A 284 -12.86 15.67 -17.31
N ARG A 285 -12.01 14.70 -16.96
CA ARG A 285 -11.86 14.17 -15.60
C ARG A 285 -11.57 15.28 -14.57
N THR A 286 -10.69 16.23 -14.90
CA THR A 286 -10.27 17.29 -13.97
C THR A 286 -11.43 18.21 -13.61
N TYR A 287 -12.22 18.60 -14.61
CA TYR A 287 -13.41 19.41 -14.43
C TYR A 287 -14.49 18.66 -13.65
N LEU A 288 -14.73 17.38 -13.96
CA LEU A 288 -15.67 16.54 -13.21
C LEU A 288 -15.24 16.33 -11.75
N SER A 289 -13.95 16.06 -11.50
CA SER A 289 -13.41 15.92 -10.14
C SER A 289 -13.56 17.23 -9.35
N ALA A 290 -13.22 18.36 -9.98
CA ALA A 290 -13.39 19.68 -9.39
C ALA A 290 -14.86 19.96 -9.06
N TYR A 291 -15.78 19.68 -10.00
CA TYR A 291 -17.22 19.79 -9.79
C TYR A 291 -17.70 18.97 -8.60
N ILE A 292 -17.32 17.68 -8.53
CA ILE A 292 -17.75 16.81 -7.43
C ILE A 292 -17.25 17.33 -6.08
N LYS A 293 -15.98 17.74 -6.02
CA LYS A 293 -15.37 18.30 -4.81
C LYS A 293 -15.98 19.62 -4.39
N THR A 294 -16.29 20.52 -5.32
CA THR A 294 -16.82 21.84 -4.99
C THR A 294 -18.30 21.76 -4.61
N THR A 295 -19.10 20.98 -5.33
CA THR A 295 -20.55 20.84 -5.15
C THR A 295 -20.93 19.89 -4.03
N TYR A 296 -20.35 18.69 -3.97
CA TYR A 296 -20.74 17.65 -3.01
C TYR A 296 -19.78 17.53 -1.81
N LYS A 297 -18.62 18.18 -1.85
CA LYS A 297 -17.57 18.09 -0.81
C LYS A 297 -17.10 16.66 -0.53
N MET A 298 -17.09 15.82 -1.58
CA MET A 298 -16.76 14.40 -1.53
C MET A 298 -15.69 14.06 -2.57
N THR A 299 -14.97 12.96 -2.37
CA THR A 299 -14.23 12.33 -3.48
C THR A 299 -15.19 11.65 -4.44
N PHE A 300 -14.71 11.28 -5.64
CA PHE A 300 -15.52 10.53 -6.62
C PHE A 300 -16.13 9.26 -6.01
N ARG A 301 -15.30 8.46 -5.32
CA ARG A 301 -15.74 7.23 -4.64
C ARG A 301 -16.81 7.48 -3.60
N GLU A 302 -16.62 8.48 -2.75
CA GLU A 302 -17.56 8.84 -1.68
C GLU A 302 -18.91 9.28 -2.28
N TRP A 303 -18.86 10.08 -3.35
CA TRP A 303 -20.04 10.54 -4.06
C TRP A 303 -20.83 9.36 -4.67
N ILE A 304 -20.18 8.48 -5.44
CA ILE A 304 -20.84 7.30 -6.00
C ILE A 304 -21.37 6.37 -4.91
N THR A 305 -20.59 6.14 -3.85
CA THR A 305 -21.02 5.34 -2.70
C THR A 305 -22.27 5.94 -2.06
N SER A 306 -22.34 7.27 -1.93
CA SER A 306 -23.49 7.94 -1.35
C SER A 306 -24.77 7.70 -2.17
N LEU A 307 -24.67 7.77 -3.50
CA LEU A 307 -25.77 7.50 -4.44
C LEU A 307 -26.21 6.03 -4.37
N ARG A 308 -25.26 5.09 -4.41
CA ARG A 308 -25.52 3.65 -4.30
C ARG A 308 -26.23 3.30 -2.98
N LEU A 309 -25.88 3.95 -1.87
CA LEU A 309 -26.55 3.75 -0.58
C LEU A 309 -27.97 4.32 -0.55
N GLU A 310 -28.21 5.49 -1.16
CA GLU A 310 -29.58 6.02 -1.30
C GLU A 310 -30.45 5.10 -2.14
N TYR A 311 -29.91 4.60 -3.26
CA TYR A 311 -30.58 3.62 -4.11
C TYR A 311 -30.92 2.33 -3.35
N ALA A 312 -29.98 1.80 -2.56
CA ALA A 312 -30.24 0.64 -1.70
C ALA A 312 -31.38 0.88 -0.70
N LYS A 313 -31.47 2.10 -0.13
CA LYS A 313 -32.59 2.47 0.77
C LYS A 313 -33.92 2.52 0.03
N ASN A 314 -33.96 3.01 -1.20
CA ASN A 314 -35.17 3.02 -2.01
C ASN A 314 -35.63 1.60 -2.34
N ILE A 315 -34.72 0.72 -2.79
CA ILE A 315 -35.04 -0.69 -3.00
C ILE A 315 -35.55 -1.35 -1.72
N LEU A 316 -34.94 -1.07 -0.56
CA LEU A 316 -35.43 -1.62 0.71
C LEU A 316 -36.85 -1.17 1.04
N LYS A 317 -37.25 0.05 0.67
CA LYS A 317 -38.62 0.55 0.86
C LYS A 317 -39.61 -0.14 -0.06
N GLU A 318 -39.24 -0.36 -1.32
CA GLU A 318 -40.11 -0.96 -2.34
C GLU A 318 -40.22 -2.49 -2.20
N HIS A 319 -39.11 -3.14 -1.86
CA HIS A 319 -38.96 -4.58 -1.73
C HIS A 319 -38.34 -4.95 -0.38
N PRO A 320 -39.08 -4.82 0.74
CA PRO A 320 -38.54 -5.11 2.06
C PRO A 320 -37.96 -6.52 2.16
N GLU A 321 -38.56 -7.51 1.51
CA GLU A 321 -38.17 -8.92 1.49
C GLU A 321 -36.83 -9.23 0.81
N ILE A 322 -36.22 -8.26 0.11
CA ILE A 322 -34.98 -8.49 -0.64
C ILE A 322 -33.84 -9.04 0.23
N ASN A 323 -33.12 -10.01 -0.33
CA ASN A 323 -31.91 -10.54 0.30
C ASN A 323 -30.79 -9.48 0.29
N ILE A 324 -30.10 -9.30 1.42
CA ILE A 324 -29.03 -8.31 1.58
C ILE A 324 -27.88 -8.49 0.58
N GLN A 325 -27.55 -9.73 0.19
CA GLN A 325 -26.58 -9.99 -0.88
C GLN A 325 -27.05 -9.40 -2.21
N LYS A 326 -28.29 -9.72 -2.60
CA LYS A 326 -28.88 -9.25 -3.86
C LYS A 326 -29.05 -7.73 -3.86
N LEU A 327 -29.41 -7.14 -2.72
CA LEU A 327 -29.47 -5.70 -2.54
C LEU A 327 -28.10 -5.02 -2.76
N ALA A 328 -27.03 -5.60 -2.20
CA ALA A 328 -25.68 -5.07 -2.38
C ALA A 328 -25.27 -5.11 -3.86
N GLU A 329 -25.50 -6.25 -4.53
CA GLU A 329 -25.20 -6.45 -5.94
C GLU A 329 -26.00 -5.50 -6.83
N SER A 330 -27.32 -5.40 -6.63
CA SER A 330 -28.19 -4.52 -7.42
C SER A 330 -27.88 -3.04 -7.21
N SER A 331 -27.31 -2.69 -6.04
CA SER A 331 -26.88 -1.32 -5.74
C SER A 331 -25.44 -1.03 -6.20
N GLY A 332 -24.81 -1.94 -6.96
CA GLY A 332 -23.49 -1.73 -7.54
C GLY A 332 -22.29 -2.00 -6.64
N PHE A 333 -22.47 -2.69 -5.50
CA PHE A 333 -21.35 -3.08 -4.63
C PHE A 333 -20.77 -4.43 -5.04
N LEU A 334 -19.44 -4.52 -5.15
CA LEU A 334 -18.71 -5.76 -5.42
C LEU A 334 -18.76 -6.78 -4.28
N SER A 335 -19.05 -6.34 -3.05
CA SER A 335 -19.05 -7.19 -1.86
C SER A 335 -20.12 -6.77 -0.86
N ARG A 336 -20.90 -7.75 -0.41
CA ARG A 336 -21.88 -7.57 0.67
C ARG A 336 -21.26 -7.07 1.97
N SER A 337 -20.06 -7.54 2.31
CA SER A 337 -19.39 -7.10 3.54
C SER A 337 -19.03 -5.62 3.47
N ASN A 338 -18.55 -5.15 2.31
CA ASN A 338 -18.26 -3.73 2.10
C ASN A 338 -19.54 -2.88 2.13
N PHE A 339 -20.60 -3.35 1.46
CA PHE A 339 -21.92 -2.70 1.52
C PHE A 339 -22.42 -2.54 2.96
N ILE A 340 -22.42 -3.62 3.76
CA ILE A 340 -22.89 -3.57 5.15
C ILE A 340 -22.05 -2.59 5.97
N LYS A 341 -20.72 -2.61 5.80
CA LYS A 341 -19.82 -1.68 6.49
C LYS A 341 -20.17 -0.23 6.16
N LEU A 342 -20.19 0.13 4.87
CA LEU A 342 -20.46 1.51 4.41
C LEU A 342 -21.87 1.98 4.77
N PHE A 343 -22.88 1.10 4.65
CA PHE A 343 -24.24 1.41 5.06
C PHE A 343 -24.31 1.68 6.57
N THR A 344 -23.64 0.85 7.38
CA THR A 344 -23.61 1.02 8.83
C THR A 344 -22.86 2.28 9.25
N GLU A 345 -21.76 2.61 8.58
CA GLU A 345 -21.01 3.85 8.81
C GLU A 345 -21.85 5.09 8.47
N LYS A 346 -22.64 5.05 7.37
CA LYS A 346 -23.48 6.19 6.95
C LYS A 346 -24.75 6.34 7.79
N GLU A 347 -25.44 5.24 8.10
CA GLU A 347 -26.77 5.27 8.73
C GLU A 347 -26.75 4.95 10.24
N GLY A 348 -25.58 4.63 10.81
CA GLY A 348 -25.42 4.27 12.23
C GLY A 348 -25.97 2.89 12.61
N CYS A 349 -26.55 2.14 11.67
CA CYS A 349 -27.09 0.81 11.91
C CYS A 349 -27.01 -0.08 10.65
N THR A 350 -27.11 -1.40 10.84
CA THR A 350 -27.03 -2.35 9.72
C THR A 350 -28.26 -2.24 8.81
N PRO A 351 -28.17 -2.60 7.51
CA PRO A 351 -29.31 -2.58 6.60
C PRO A 351 -30.53 -3.33 7.15
N ALA A 352 -30.31 -4.47 7.81
CA ALA A 352 -31.38 -5.26 8.44
C ALA A 352 -32.07 -4.54 9.61
N LYS A 353 -31.31 -3.76 10.41
CA LYS A 353 -31.87 -2.93 11.48
C LYS A 353 -32.60 -1.71 10.91
N TRP A 354 -32.01 -1.05 9.92
CA TRP A 354 -32.61 0.09 9.22
C TRP A 354 -33.96 -0.28 8.62
N LYS A 355 -34.04 -1.44 7.96
CA LYS A 355 -35.28 -2.04 7.43
C LYS A 355 -36.37 -2.13 8.51
N LYS A 356 -36.05 -2.71 9.67
CA LYS A 356 -37.01 -2.87 10.78
C LYS A 356 -37.48 -1.55 11.38
N ALA A 357 -36.63 -0.53 11.37
CA ALA A 357 -36.94 0.76 11.96
C ALA A 357 -37.81 1.65 11.04
N ASN A 358 -37.62 1.58 9.73
CA ASN A 358 -38.22 2.52 8.77
C ASN A 358 -39.39 1.96 7.95
N LEU A 359 -39.65 0.65 7.99
CA LEU A 359 -40.67 -0.01 7.14
C LEU A 359 -41.76 -0.71 7.97
N LYS A 360 -42.25 -0.01 9.00
CA LYS A 360 -43.40 -0.49 9.78
C LYS A 360 -44.70 -0.33 9.02
#